data_AF-A0A2S3QSV6-F1
#
_entry.id   AF-A0A2S3QSV6-F1
#
_cell.length_a   1.000
_cell.length_b   1.000
_cell.length_c   1.000
_cell.angle_alpha   90.00
_cell.angle_beta   90.00
_cell.angle_gamma   90.00
#
_symmetry.space_group_name_H-M   'P 1'
#
loop_
_entity.id
_entity.type
_entity.pdbx_description
1 polymer ?
#
loop_
_entity_poly.entity_id
_entity_poly.type
_entity_poly.pdbx_seq_one_letter_code
_entity_poly.pdbx_strand_id
1 'polypeptide(L)'
;MERSKKLFVDEQFTPTSIEDGDEIFPNGIFEFNITKLLSFIQQNKNLVERELIGVKSYSGFSSDHLDETAIESADLSSPVILAEIAPGRYNLIDGHHRVEKAFRHEIENLPAFKVSATQHIPFLTSKSAYLAFIEYWNSKLCGE
;
A
#
# COMPACT_ATOMS: atom_id res chain seq x y z
N MET A 1 16.64 15.36 1.63
CA MET A 1 16.18 14.29 0.73
C MET A 1 16.90 13.03 1.15
N GLU A 2 16.22 12.12 1.86
CA GLU A 2 16.81 10.79 2.10
C GLU A 2 16.96 10.08 0.76
N ARG A 3 18.18 9.63 0.47
CA ARG A 3 18.42 8.82 -0.72
C ARG A 3 17.83 7.44 -0.46
N SER A 4 16.88 7.03 -1.28
CA SER A 4 16.38 5.65 -1.28
C SER A 4 17.57 4.69 -1.45
N LYS A 5 17.63 3.67 -0.59
CA LYS A 5 18.76 2.74 -0.52
C LYS A 5 18.49 1.49 -1.36
N LYS A 6 19.56 0.89 -1.86
CA LYS A 6 19.50 -0.42 -2.52
C LYS A 6 18.98 -1.46 -1.53
N LEU A 7 18.06 -2.30 -1.99
CA LEU A 7 17.57 -3.44 -1.23
C LEU A 7 18.42 -4.66 -1.54
N PHE A 8 18.70 -5.45 -0.50
CA PHE A 8 19.43 -6.71 -0.61
C PHE A 8 18.48 -7.87 -0.33
N VAL A 9 18.68 -8.96 -1.06
CA VAL A 9 17.94 -10.19 -0.85
C VAL A 9 18.35 -10.77 0.50
N ASP A 10 17.36 -11.02 1.35
CA ASP A 10 17.48 -11.83 2.56
C ASP A 10 17.18 -13.28 2.18
N GLU A 11 18.20 -14.13 2.28
CA GLU A 11 18.07 -15.56 1.98
C GLU A 11 17.11 -16.28 2.94
N GLN A 12 16.90 -15.71 4.13
CA GLN A 12 15.98 -16.21 5.16
C GLN A 12 14.57 -15.62 5.05
N PHE A 13 14.30 -14.82 4.02
CA PHE A 13 12.97 -14.27 3.79
C PHE A 13 11.93 -15.40 3.70
N THR A 14 10.94 -15.32 4.58
CA THR A 14 9.77 -16.20 4.58
C THR A 14 8.57 -15.37 4.15
N PRO A 15 7.90 -15.75 3.05
CA PRO A 15 6.70 -15.05 2.61
C PRO A 15 5.64 -15.06 3.70
N THR A 16 4.85 -13.99 3.77
CA THR A 16 3.75 -13.93 4.71
C THR A 16 2.73 -15.02 4.39
N SER A 17 2.38 -15.82 5.39
CA SER A 17 1.33 -16.82 5.28
C SER A 17 -0.01 -16.16 4.95
N ILE A 18 -0.81 -16.79 4.10
CA ILE A 18 -2.19 -16.37 3.82
C ILE A 18 -3.12 -17.22 4.68
N GLU A 19 -3.96 -16.58 5.48
CA GLU A 19 -4.98 -17.23 6.30
C GLU A 19 -6.37 -17.01 5.68
N ASP A 20 -7.34 -17.87 6.01
CA ASP A 20 -8.71 -17.71 5.53
C ASP A 20 -9.29 -16.39 6.04
N GLY A 21 -9.82 -15.58 5.12
CA GLY A 21 -10.32 -14.23 5.40
C GLY A 21 -9.27 -13.11 5.34
N ASP A 22 -8.00 -13.41 5.02
CA ASP A 22 -7.01 -12.36 4.74
C ASP A 22 -7.36 -11.61 3.45
N GLU A 23 -7.30 -10.28 3.51
CA GLU A 23 -7.45 -9.41 2.35
C GLU A 23 -6.10 -9.31 1.63
N ILE A 24 -6.08 -9.71 0.36
CA ILE A 24 -4.89 -9.68 -0.49
C ILE A 24 -5.10 -8.66 -1.60
N PHE A 25 -4.15 -7.73 -1.74
CA PHE A 25 -4.14 -6.75 -2.82
C PHE A 25 -3.09 -7.12 -3.88
N PRO A 26 -3.52 -7.43 -5.12
CA PRO A 26 -2.61 -7.65 -6.24
C PRO A 26 -2.23 -6.34 -6.94
N ASN A 27 -0.93 -6.07 -7.08
CA ASN A 27 -0.37 -5.00 -7.89
C ASN A 27 0.56 -5.62 -8.95
N GLY A 28 -0.04 -6.13 -10.02
CA GLY A 28 0.67 -6.96 -11.00
C GLY A 28 1.09 -8.29 -10.37
N ILE A 29 2.39 -8.58 -10.37
CA ILE A 29 2.96 -9.80 -9.76
C ILE A 29 3.25 -9.65 -8.25
N PHE A 30 3.00 -8.47 -7.68
CA PHE A 30 3.20 -8.21 -6.25
C PHE A 30 1.88 -8.37 -5.52
N GLU A 31 1.77 -9.41 -4.70
CA GLU A 31 0.60 -9.68 -3.89
C GLU A 31 0.90 -9.33 -2.43
N PHE A 32 0.15 -8.38 -1.88
CA PHE A 32 0.32 -7.86 -0.52
C PHE A 32 -0.78 -8.39 0.39
N ASN A 33 -0.42 -8.90 1.56
CA ASN A 33 -1.38 -9.22 2.61
C ASN A 33 -1.74 -7.94 3.39
N ILE A 34 -2.89 -7.36 3.05
CA ILE A 34 -3.38 -6.11 3.62
C ILE A 34 -3.79 -6.29 5.09
N THR A 35 -4.43 -7.42 5.43
CA THR A 35 -4.85 -7.70 6.82
C THR A 35 -3.67 -7.69 7.79
N LYS A 36 -2.56 -8.35 7.42
CA LYS A 36 -1.36 -8.42 8.26
C LYS A 36 -0.57 -7.12 8.25
N LEU A 37 -0.53 -6.43 7.11
CA LEU A 37 0.07 -5.09 7.01
C LEU A 37 -0.68 -4.09 7.91
N LEU A 38 -2.01 -4.08 7.88
CA LEU A 38 -2.84 -3.27 8.77
C LEU A 38 -2.56 -3.59 10.24
N SER A 39 -2.49 -4.87 10.59
CA SER A 39 -2.16 -5.31 11.95
C SER A 39 -0.79 -4.77 12.40
N PHE A 40 0.22 -4.82 11.52
CA PHE A 40 1.53 -4.24 11.78
C PHE A 40 1.48 -2.73 11.97
N ILE A 41 0.78 -1.99 11.11
CA ILE A 41 0.62 -0.53 11.23
C ILE A 41 -0.07 -0.17 12.54
N GLN A 42 -1.11 -0.92 12.94
CA GLN A 42 -1.84 -0.66 14.18
C GLN A 42 -0.98 -0.90 15.43
N GLN A 43 -0.10 -1.90 15.40
CA GLN A 43 0.84 -2.21 16.49
C GLN A 43 2.04 -1.25 16.51
N ASN A 44 2.41 -0.68 15.37
CA ASN A 44 3.63 0.13 15.19
C ASN A 44 3.31 1.55 14.67
N LYS A 45 2.23 2.16 15.15
CA LYS A 45 1.74 3.47 14.69
C LYS A 45 2.78 4.60 14.73
N ASN A 46 3.75 4.49 15.62
CA ASN A 46 4.85 5.45 15.81
C ASN A 46 5.99 5.27 14.80
N LEU A 47 6.04 4.14 14.07
CA LEU A 47 7.06 3.85 13.06
C LEU A 47 6.55 4.13 11.64
N VAL A 48 5.24 4.28 11.46
CA VAL A 48 4.60 4.48 10.16
C VAL A 48 4.23 5.94 10.00
N GLU A 49 4.68 6.56 8.92
CA GLU A 49 4.36 7.95 8.61
C GLU A 49 2.87 8.09 8.33
N ARG A 50 2.29 9.18 8.87
CA ARG A 50 0.91 9.57 8.63
C ARG A 50 0.89 10.92 7.93
N GLU A 51 0.11 11.02 6.87
CA GLU A 51 -0.09 12.29 6.16
C GLU A 51 -1.54 12.45 5.72
N LEU A 52 -1.88 13.65 5.28
CA LEU A 52 -3.12 13.93 4.56
C LEU A 52 -2.82 13.87 3.07
N ILE A 53 -3.57 13.04 2.33
CA ILE A 53 -3.42 12.89 0.89
C ILE A 53 -4.55 13.62 0.17
N GLY A 54 -4.22 14.28 -0.94
CA GLY A 54 -5.22 14.93 -1.77
C GLY A 54 -6.04 13.92 -2.57
N VAL A 55 -7.35 13.86 -2.32
CA VAL A 55 -8.26 12.85 -2.88
C VAL A 55 -8.26 12.85 -4.42
N LYS A 56 -8.20 14.03 -5.03
CA LYS A 56 -8.16 14.20 -6.50
C LYS A 56 -6.94 13.55 -7.17
N SER A 57 -5.87 13.29 -6.42
CA SER A 57 -4.68 12.61 -6.94
C SER A 57 -4.91 11.10 -7.13
N TYR A 58 -5.96 10.55 -6.53
CA TYR A 58 -6.25 9.13 -6.46
C TYR A 58 -7.66 8.77 -6.97
N SER A 59 -8.48 9.75 -7.36
CA SER A 59 -9.86 9.55 -7.83
C SER A 59 -10.00 9.00 -9.27
N GLY A 60 -8.90 8.51 -9.85
CA GLY A 60 -8.85 7.94 -11.19
C GLY A 60 -8.87 6.41 -11.25
N PHE A 61 -8.89 5.72 -10.09
CA PHE A 61 -9.07 4.28 -10.06
C PHE A 61 -10.54 3.97 -10.38
N SER A 62 -10.77 3.30 -11.51
CA SER A 62 -12.10 3.09 -12.08
C SER A 62 -13.12 2.61 -11.04
N SER A 63 -14.13 3.44 -10.81
CA SER A 63 -15.32 3.15 -10.01
C SER A 63 -16.11 1.92 -10.48
N ASP A 64 -15.80 1.41 -11.68
CA ASP A 64 -16.48 0.28 -12.33
C ASP A 64 -16.34 -1.06 -11.57
N HIS A 65 -15.34 -1.17 -10.69
CA HIS A 65 -15.10 -2.36 -9.88
C HIS A 65 -15.40 -2.19 -8.38
N LEU A 66 -15.87 -1.01 -7.97
CA LEU A 66 -16.12 -0.72 -6.57
C LEU A 66 -17.59 -1.00 -6.24
N ASP A 67 -17.82 -1.70 -5.13
CA ASP A 67 -19.17 -1.98 -4.66
C ASP A 67 -19.78 -0.73 -4.06
N GLU A 68 -20.98 -0.38 -4.51
CA GLU A 68 -21.60 0.89 -4.13
C GLU A 68 -22.02 0.92 -2.66
N THR A 69 -22.42 -0.24 -2.11
CA THR A 69 -22.76 -0.35 -0.68
C THR A 69 -21.50 -0.20 0.17
N ALA A 70 -20.36 -0.74 -0.29
CA ALA A 70 -19.07 -0.58 0.35
C ALA A 70 -18.59 0.88 0.31
N ILE A 71 -18.80 1.60 -0.80
CA ILE A 71 -18.52 3.04 -0.89
C ILE A 71 -19.37 3.78 0.14
N GLU A 72 -20.69 3.60 0.15
CA GLU A 72 -21.58 4.34 1.06
C GLU A 72 -21.29 4.06 2.55
N SER A 73 -20.96 2.82 2.89
CA SER A 73 -20.67 2.40 4.27
C SER A 73 -19.23 2.72 4.73
N ALA A 74 -18.33 3.10 3.82
CA ALA A 74 -16.93 3.32 4.14
C ALA A 74 -16.73 4.47 5.17
N ASP A 75 -15.91 4.21 6.19
CA ASP A 75 -15.54 5.20 7.20
C ASP A 75 -14.38 6.08 6.71
N LEU A 76 -14.67 7.36 6.47
CA LEU A 76 -13.69 8.35 5.99
C LEU A 76 -12.69 8.80 7.07
N SER A 77 -12.96 8.50 8.34
CA SER A 77 -12.01 8.79 9.43
C SER A 77 -10.90 7.74 9.53
N SER A 78 -11.12 6.55 8.94
CA SER A 78 -10.13 5.48 8.88
C SER A 78 -9.07 5.78 7.80
N PRO A 79 -7.77 5.77 8.14
CA PRO A 79 -6.74 6.06 7.16
C PRO A 79 -6.68 5.07 5.99
N VAL A 80 -6.32 5.55 4.82
CA VAL A 80 -5.97 4.69 3.66
C VAL A 80 -4.52 4.24 3.74
N ILE A 81 -4.09 3.28 2.92
CA ILE A 81 -2.70 2.80 2.91
C ILE A 81 -2.04 3.09 1.57
N LEU A 82 -0.94 3.83 1.65
CA LEU A 82 -0.03 4.08 0.54
C LEU A 82 1.24 3.24 0.72
N ALA A 83 1.55 2.38 -0.24
CA ALA A 83 2.79 1.61 -0.26
C ALA A 83 3.79 2.17 -1.26
N GLU A 84 5.03 2.34 -0.82
CA GLU A 84 6.13 2.79 -1.66
C GLU A 84 6.56 1.67 -2.62
N ILE A 85 6.10 1.73 -3.86
CA ILE A 85 6.38 0.70 -4.88
C ILE A 85 7.70 0.92 -5.61
N ALA A 86 8.20 2.15 -5.60
CA ALA A 86 9.50 2.54 -6.12
C ALA A 86 9.98 3.77 -5.33
N PRO A 87 11.28 4.11 -5.36
CA PRO A 87 11.83 5.27 -4.68
C PRO A 87 10.97 6.55 -4.84
N GLY A 88 10.33 6.99 -3.75
CA GLY A 88 9.48 8.19 -3.72
C GLY A 88 8.14 8.07 -4.48
N ARG A 89 7.78 6.88 -4.97
CA ARG A 89 6.52 6.61 -5.66
C ARG A 89 5.64 5.69 -4.82
N TYR A 90 4.44 6.18 -4.53
CA TYR A 90 3.49 5.50 -3.66
C TYR A 90 2.21 5.15 -4.41
N ASN A 91 1.75 3.91 -4.24
CA ASN A 91 0.46 3.44 -4.75
C ASN A 91 -0.53 3.25 -3.60
N LEU A 92 -1.80 3.54 -3.86
CA LEU A 92 -2.90 3.17 -3.00
C LEU A 92 -3.09 1.65 -3.06
N ILE A 93 -2.94 0.97 -1.92
CA ILE A 93 -3.10 -0.49 -1.83
C ILE A 93 -4.30 -0.90 -0.95
N ASP A 94 -4.79 0.02 -0.12
CA ASP A 94 -6.03 -0.14 0.64
C ASP A 94 -6.76 1.20 0.76
N GLY A 95 -8.08 1.17 0.73
CA GLY A 95 -8.94 2.34 0.90
C GLY A 95 -9.51 2.94 -0.37
N HIS A 96 -9.54 2.20 -1.49
CA HIS A 96 -10.15 2.65 -2.75
C HIS A 96 -11.60 3.13 -2.56
N HIS A 97 -12.44 2.37 -1.85
CA HIS A 97 -13.81 2.78 -1.52
C HIS A 97 -13.87 4.09 -0.71
N ARG A 98 -12.91 4.31 0.20
CA ARG A 98 -12.83 5.54 1.02
C ARG A 98 -12.46 6.75 0.16
N VAL A 99 -11.49 6.60 -0.74
CA VAL A 99 -11.10 7.64 -1.70
C VAL A 99 -12.26 8.00 -2.62
N GLU A 100 -12.97 7.01 -3.16
CA GLU A 100 -14.12 7.22 -4.03
C GLU A 100 -15.25 7.95 -3.29
N LYS A 101 -15.59 7.50 -2.07
CA LYS A 101 -16.57 8.18 -1.22
C LYS A 101 -16.16 9.63 -0.97
N ALA A 102 -14.92 9.87 -0.54
CA ALA A 102 -14.44 11.23 -0.27
C ALA A 102 -14.48 12.11 -1.53
N PHE A 103 -14.17 11.56 -2.69
CA PHE A 103 -14.22 12.27 -3.97
C PHE A 103 -15.65 12.72 -4.29
N ARG A 104 -16.64 11.84 -4.14
CA ARG A 104 -18.07 12.13 -4.34
C ARG A 104 -18.62 13.17 -3.36
N HIS A 105 -18.07 13.22 -2.16
CA HIS A 105 -18.41 14.20 -1.13
C HIS A 105 -17.57 15.49 -1.19
N GLU A 106 -16.78 15.68 -2.25
CA GLU A 106 -15.92 16.86 -2.44
C GLU A 106 -14.93 17.11 -1.28
N ILE A 107 -14.57 16.05 -0.56
CA ILE A 107 -13.57 16.11 0.51
C ILE A 107 -12.20 16.21 -0.12
N GLU A 108 -11.45 17.25 0.23
CA GLU A 108 -10.16 17.53 -0.39
C GLU A 108 -9.07 16.55 0.03
N ASN A 109 -9.08 16.14 1.30
CA ASN A 109 -7.99 15.39 1.91
C ASN A 109 -8.49 14.20 2.74
N LEU A 110 -7.76 13.08 2.69
CA LEU A 110 -7.97 11.92 3.54
C LEU A 110 -6.72 11.57 4.35
N PRO A 111 -6.87 11.05 5.59
CA PRO A 111 -5.73 10.50 6.32
C PRO A 111 -5.20 9.26 5.61
N ALA A 112 -3.87 9.14 5.54
CA ALA A 112 -3.19 8.00 4.98
C ALA A 112 -2.01 7.54 5.84
N PHE A 113 -1.77 6.24 5.84
CA PHE A 113 -0.52 5.64 6.28
C PHE A 113 0.39 5.46 5.07
N LYS A 114 1.62 5.94 5.18
CA LYS A 114 2.67 5.64 4.20
C LYS A 114 3.57 4.55 4.74
N VAL A 115 3.61 3.45 4.03
CA VAL A 115 4.54 2.35 4.32
C VAL A 115 5.66 2.36 3.28
N SER A 116 6.88 2.49 3.78
CA SER A 116 8.10 2.36 2.96
C SER A 116 8.27 0.94 2.42
N ALA A 117 9.13 0.78 1.42
CA ALA A 117 9.47 -0.53 0.87
C ALA A 117 9.86 -1.55 1.95
N THR A 118 10.73 -1.16 2.88
CA THR A 118 11.18 -2.04 3.96
C THR A 118 10.07 -2.43 4.93
N GLN A 119 9.02 -1.62 5.05
CA GLN A 119 7.90 -1.89 5.93
C GLN A 119 6.87 -2.83 5.31
N HIS A 120 6.63 -2.76 4.00
CA HIS A 120 5.58 -3.56 3.36
C HIS A 120 6.08 -4.87 2.72
N ILE A 121 7.37 -4.95 2.33
CA ILE A 121 7.98 -6.15 1.74
C ILE A 121 7.77 -7.43 2.57
N PRO A 122 7.85 -7.41 3.92
CA PRO A 122 7.55 -8.59 4.75
C PRO A 122 6.15 -9.18 4.56
N PHE A 123 5.22 -8.40 4.01
CA PHE A 123 3.83 -8.78 3.77
C PHE A 123 3.56 -9.25 2.34
N LEU A 124 4.62 -9.44 1.54
CA LEU A 124 4.51 -10.15 0.27
C LEU A 124 4.22 -11.63 0.51
N THR A 125 3.27 -12.17 -0.24
CA THR A 125 2.75 -13.54 -0.04
C THR A 125 3.57 -14.61 -0.74
N SER A 126 4.49 -14.24 -1.63
CA SER A 126 5.33 -15.20 -2.36
C SER A 126 6.80 -14.78 -2.43
N LYS A 127 7.69 -15.77 -2.45
CA LYS A 127 9.13 -15.56 -2.60
C LYS A 127 9.49 -14.99 -3.97
N SER A 128 8.74 -15.36 -5.01
CA SER A 128 8.89 -14.79 -6.35
C SER A 128 8.55 -13.30 -6.37
N ALA A 129 7.44 -12.89 -5.76
CA ALA A 129 7.08 -11.48 -5.64
C ALA A 129 8.14 -10.69 -4.88
N TYR A 130 8.68 -11.26 -3.78
CA TYR A 130 9.78 -10.67 -3.01
C TYR A 130 11.03 -10.42 -3.84
N LEU A 131 11.53 -11.45 -4.54
CA LEU A 131 12.73 -11.32 -5.37
C LEU A 131 12.52 -10.33 -6.51
N ALA A 132 11.38 -10.42 -7.18
CA ALA A 132 11.02 -9.50 -8.26
C ALA A 132 10.88 -8.06 -7.77
N PHE A 133 10.38 -7.84 -6.55
CA PHE A 133 10.26 -6.50 -5.97
C PHE A 133 11.64 -5.89 -5.73
N ILE A 134 12.57 -6.65 -5.16
CA ILE A 134 13.95 -6.17 -4.91
C ILE A 134 14.65 -5.84 -6.23
N GLU A 135 14.52 -6.71 -7.24
CA GLU A 135 15.06 -6.46 -8.57
C GLU A 135 14.46 -5.19 -9.19
N TYR A 136 13.12 -5.08 -9.17
CA TYR A 136 12.40 -3.93 -9.67
C TYR A 136 12.83 -2.64 -8.96
N TRP A 137 12.83 -2.62 -7.63
CA TRP A 137 13.25 -1.48 -6.82
C TRP A 137 14.66 -1.02 -7.19
N ASN A 138 15.60 -1.96 -7.22
CA ASN A 138 17.00 -1.67 -7.54
C ASN A 138 17.17 -1.16 -8.97
N SER A 139 16.36 -1.64 -9.93
CA SER A 139 16.35 -1.11 -11.30
C SER A 139 15.91 0.36 -11.36
N LYS A 140 15.05 0.82 -10.44
CA LYS A 140 14.58 2.21 -10.36
C LYS A 140 15.54 3.16 -9.67
N LEU A 141 16.48 2.65 -8.88
CA LEU A 141 17.56 3.44 -8.30
C LEU A 141 18.64 3.82 -9.31
N CYS A 142 18.83 3.02 -10.36
CA CYS A 142 19.83 3.27 -11.40
C CYS A 142 19.35 4.21 -12.51
N GLY A 143 18.23 4.93 -12.31
CA GLY A 143 17.72 5.94 -13.22
C GLY A 143 18.07 7.36 -12.77
N GLU A 144 19.35 7.70 -12.82
CA GLU A 144 19.86 9.09 -12.86
C GLU A 144 20.49 9.36 -14.23
#